data_AF-A0A101HGV2-F1
#
_entry.id   AF-A0A101HGV2-F1
#
_cell.length_a   1.000
_cell.length_b   1.000
_cell.length_c   1.000
_cell.angle_alpha   90.00
_cell.angle_beta   90.00
_cell.angle_gamma   90.00
#
_symmetry.space_group_name_H-M   'P 1'
#
loop_
_entity.id
_entity.type
_entity.pdbx_description
1 polymer ?
#
loop_
_entity_poly.entity_id
_entity_poly.type
_entity_poly.pdbx_seq_one_letter_code
_entity_poly.pdbx_strand_id
1 'polypeptide(L)'
;ESDSILPEDLIRMVSRGEIAYTVADDDLARLNQTYFRNLNTDLEISFDQRSSWVVRRNTPVLADSLDSWFARKSEEPLFLRIMKRYFEETKGFYEVDRFSYSEILGPGVISPFDSYFQQEGKRLGLDWRLLAAVAYQESTFRTEESSWSGAVGLMGLMPATAASLGVTSDQLYDPEHNIRAGAQYLKQLISFFSSVKESTEQIKFALAAYNGGIGHISDARALAEKYKADKDVWEGNVERFVQLKRLEQYYTDPVCRNGYFRGDETINYVREVMARWEQYRQAVKE
;
A
#
# COMPACT_ATOMS: atom_id res chain seq x y z
N GLU A 1 24.37 14.09 -16.72
CA GLU A 1 24.04 12.75 -16.21
C GLU A 1 23.35 12.96 -14.88
N SER A 2 22.04 12.84 -14.81
CA SER A 2 21.31 12.87 -13.55
C SER A 2 21.31 11.46 -13.00
N ASP A 3 21.99 11.24 -11.88
CA ASP A 3 21.91 9.97 -11.16
C ASP A 3 20.44 9.69 -10.84
N SER A 4 19.89 8.66 -11.48
CA SER A 4 18.50 8.22 -11.32
C SER A 4 18.34 7.21 -10.18
N ILE A 5 19.40 6.98 -9.42
CA ILE A 5 19.46 6.01 -8.34
C ILE A 5 19.14 6.74 -7.03
N LEU A 6 18.05 6.33 -6.39
CA LEU A 6 17.67 6.83 -5.07
C LEU A 6 18.43 6.09 -3.96
N PRO A 7 18.65 6.70 -2.77
CA PRO A 7 19.28 6.03 -1.64
C PRO A 7 18.63 4.69 -1.27
N GLU A 8 17.31 4.57 -1.39
CA GLU A 8 16.56 3.33 -1.12
C GLU A 8 16.82 2.22 -2.14
N ASP A 9 17.15 2.58 -3.38
CA ASP A 9 17.55 1.59 -4.38
C ASP A 9 18.94 1.04 -4.03
N LEU A 10 19.87 1.88 -3.59
CA LEU A 10 21.16 1.44 -3.07
C LEU A 10 21.00 0.55 -1.83
N ILE A 11 20.12 0.90 -0.90
CA ILE A 11 19.83 0.08 0.28
C ILE A 11 19.29 -1.30 -0.15
N ARG A 12 18.42 -1.34 -1.16
CA ARG A 12 17.91 -2.61 -1.70
C ARG A 12 19.01 -3.43 -2.39
N MET A 13 19.92 -2.78 -3.10
CA MET A 13 21.08 -3.44 -3.72
C MET A 13 21.98 -4.08 -2.65
N VAL A 14 22.17 -3.42 -1.49
CA VAL A 14 22.86 -4.03 -0.34
C VAL A 14 22.11 -5.26 0.18
N SER A 15 20.79 -5.14 0.39
CA SER A 15 19.97 -6.27 0.86
C SER A 15 20.01 -7.47 -0.09
N ARG A 16 20.13 -7.24 -1.40
CA ARG A 16 20.25 -8.30 -2.41
C ARG A 16 21.68 -8.82 -2.61
N GLY A 17 22.67 -8.22 -1.96
CA GLY A 17 24.08 -8.54 -2.14
C GLY A 17 24.65 -8.09 -3.50
N GLU A 18 23.98 -7.16 -4.18
CA GLU A 18 24.44 -6.57 -5.46
C GLU A 18 25.59 -5.59 -5.22
N ILE A 19 25.59 -4.88 -4.08
CA ILE A 19 26.68 -4.03 -3.59
C ILE A 19 26.94 -4.33 -2.11
N ALA A 20 28.16 -4.07 -1.63
CA ALA A 20 28.53 -4.40 -0.26
C ALA A 20 27.96 -3.44 0.79
N TYR A 21 27.97 -2.14 0.49
CA TYR A 21 27.57 -1.08 1.43
C TYR A 21 26.94 0.09 0.67
N THR A 22 26.12 0.88 1.39
CA THR A 22 25.64 2.20 0.97
C THR A 22 25.63 3.15 2.16
N VAL A 23 25.39 4.43 1.90
CA VAL A 23 25.20 5.47 2.91
C VAL A 23 23.80 6.07 2.75
N ALA A 24 23.10 6.27 3.87
CA ALA A 24 21.79 6.89 3.94
C ALA A 24 21.61 7.60 5.29
N ASP A 25 20.60 8.47 5.38
CA ASP A 25 20.17 9.06 6.65
C ASP A 25 19.71 7.96 7.63
N ASP A 26 19.97 8.12 8.93
CA ASP A 26 19.68 7.09 9.96
C ASP A 26 18.21 6.67 9.94
N ASP A 27 17.31 7.64 9.91
CA ASP A 27 15.86 7.44 9.77
C ASP A 27 15.50 6.56 8.56
N LEU A 28 16.12 6.83 7.41
CA LEU A 28 15.87 6.09 6.17
C LEU A 28 16.45 4.67 6.24
N ALA A 29 17.63 4.50 6.86
CA ALA A 29 18.27 3.22 7.06
C ALA A 29 17.45 2.33 8.00
N ARG A 30 17.04 2.87 9.17
CA ARG A 30 16.17 2.17 10.15
C ARG A 30 14.83 1.79 9.53
N LEU A 31 14.22 2.71 8.76
CA LEU A 31 13.00 2.41 8.03
C LEU A 31 13.19 1.24 7.08
N ASN A 32 14.25 1.26 6.26
CA ASN A 32 14.52 0.18 5.30
C ASN A 32 14.92 -1.14 5.96
N GLN A 33 15.54 -1.13 7.15
CA GLN A 33 15.84 -2.34 7.93
C GLN A 33 14.56 -3.13 8.28
N THR A 34 13.41 -2.45 8.39
CA THR A 34 12.13 -3.14 8.63
C THR A 34 11.60 -3.92 7.43
N TYR A 35 11.97 -3.52 6.22
CA TYR A 35 11.67 -4.23 4.97
C TYR A 35 12.74 -5.29 4.65
N PHE A 36 13.98 -5.04 5.05
CA PHE A 36 15.16 -5.86 4.73
C PHE A 36 15.91 -6.23 6.01
N ARG A 37 15.43 -7.26 6.72
CA ARG A 37 15.99 -7.69 8.02
C ARG A 37 17.46 -8.13 7.99
N ASN A 38 18.01 -8.35 6.80
CA ASN A 38 19.41 -8.72 6.60
C ASN A 38 20.36 -7.50 6.57
N LEU A 39 19.84 -6.28 6.66
CA LEU A 39 20.65 -5.06 6.75
C LEU A 39 21.14 -4.81 8.19
N ASN A 40 22.41 -4.43 8.33
CA ASN A 40 22.95 -3.84 9.55
C ASN A 40 23.06 -2.31 9.37
N THR A 41 22.47 -1.56 10.30
CA THR A 41 22.44 -0.09 10.29
C THR A 41 23.05 0.51 11.57
N ASP A 42 23.81 -0.27 12.33
CA ASP A 42 24.35 0.16 13.63
C ASP A 42 25.60 1.06 13.48
N LEU A 43 26.22 1.04 12.30
CA LEU A 43 27.41 1.83 12.02
C LEU A 43 27.05 3.28 11.71
N GLU A 44 27.19 4.14 12.71
CA GLU A 44 27.14 5.59 12.54
C GLU A 44 28.44 6.10 11.90
N ILE A 45 28.33 6.80 10.78
CA ILE A 45 29.49 7.35 10.03
C ILE A 45 29.59 8.88 10.11
N SER A 46 28.61 9.55 10.72
CA SER A 46 28.55 11.00 10.90
C SER A 46 27.92 11.34 12.25
N PHE A 47 28.16 12.56 12.72
CA PHE A 47 27.38 13.16 13.80
C PHE A 47 25.95 13.50 13.33
N ASP A 48 25.04 13.72 14.27
CA ASP A 48 23.64 14.10 14.02
C ASP A 48 23.54 15.40 13.20
N GLN A 49 22.90 15.31 12.03
CA GLN A 49 22.70 16.43 11.13
C GLN A 49 21.22 16.80 11.07
N ARG A 50 20.90 18.05 11.39
CA ARG A 50 19.52 18.53 11.34
C ARG A 50 19.11 18.86 9.91
N SER A 51 18.04 18.23 9.44
CA SER A 51 17.36 18.63 8.21
C SER A 51 16.76 20.03 8.35
N SER A 52 16.97 20.89 7.35
CA SER A 52 16.46 22.27 7.33
C SER A 52 15.93 22.62 5.96
N TRP A 53 14.89 23.45 5.91
CA TRP A 53 14.42 24.02 4.65
C TRP A 53 15.39 25.10 4.18
N VAL A 54 15.68 25.11 2.88
CA VAL A 54 16.58 26.09 2.26
C VAL A 54 15.76 27.05 1.40
N VAL A 55 15.98 28.35 1.59
CA VAL A 55 15.38 29.41 0.76
C VAL A 55 16.45 30.15 -0.03
N ARG A 56 16.02 30.95 -1.03
CA ARG A 56 16.95 31.80 -1.80
C ARG A 56 17.55 32.86 -0.87
N ARG A 57 18.82 33.22 -1.09
CA ARG A 57 19.53 34.21 -0.26
C ARG A 57 18.85 35.59 -0.20
N ASN A 58 18.07 35.95 -1.20
CA ASN A 58 17.38 37.23 -1.29
C ASN A 58 15.94 37.22 -0.74
N THR A 59 15.52 36.17 -0.03
CA THR A 59 14.19 36.07 0.60
C THR A 59 14.27 35.93 2.12
N PRO A 60 14.88 36.88 2.85
CA PRO A 60 15.08 36.76 4.30
C PRO A 60 13.76 36.73 5.07
N VAL A 61 12.75 37.49 4.65
CA VAL A 61 11.42 37.49 5.31
C VAL A 61 10.75 36.12 5.25
N LEU A 62 10.98 35.35 4.18
CA LEU A 62 10.46 33.99 4.07
C LEU A 62 11.22 33.02 5.01
N ALA A 63 12.55 33.15 5.10
CA ALA A 63 13.34 32.38 6.07
C ALA A 63 12.81 32.64 7.49
N ASP A 64 12.70 33.90 7.89
CA ASP A 64 12.25 34.27 9.24
C ASP A 64 10.82 33.77 9.54
N SER A 65 9.93 33.78 8.54
CA SER A 65 8.57 33.25 8.68
C SER A 65 8.56 31.74 8.87
N LEU A 66 9.39 31.01 8.12
CA LEU A 66 9.52 29.56 8.23
C LEU A 66 10.16 29.17 9.56
N ASP A 67 11.22 29.85 9.99
CA ASP A 67 11.87 29.61 11.27
C ASP A 67 10.92 29.83 12.44
N SER A 68 10.14 30.92 12.39
CA SER A 68 9.09 31.21 13.38
C SER A 68 7.97 30.17 13.37
N TRP A 69 7.64 29.63 12.20
CA TRP A 69 6.64 28.57 12.07
C TRP A 69 7.15 27.25 12.64
N PHE A 70 8.36 26.82 12.28
CA PHE A 70 8.97 25.60 12.79
C PHE A 70 9.15 25.64 14.30
N ALA A 71 9.64 26.75 14.87
CA ALA A 71 9.81 26.92 16.31
C ALA A 71 8.49 26.77 17.10
N ARG A 72 7.35 27.12 16.49
CA ARG A 72 6.03 26.95 17.12
C ARG A 72 5.44 25.56 16.88
N LYS A 73 5.71 24.96 15.72
CA LYS A 73 5.05 23.73 15.26
C LYS A 73 5.77 22.46 15.67
N SER A 74 7.09 22.50 15.90
CA SER A 74 7.88 21.31 16.25
C SER A 74 7.43 20.62 17.56
N GLU A 75 6.77 21.36 18.45
CA GLU A 75 6.24 20.84 19.71
C GLU A 75 4.76 20.47 19.64
N GLU A 76 4.07 20.74 18.51
CA GLU A 76 2.66 20.41 18.39
C GLU A 76 2.45 18.88 18.29
N PRO A 77 1.44 18.33 18.97
CA PRO A 77 1.13 16.89 18.91
C PRO A 77 0.93 16.35 17.50
N LEU A 78 0.47 17.19 16.56
CA LEU A 78 0.31 16.82 15.16
C LEU A 78 1.67 16.64 14.45
N PHE A 79 2.64 17.53 14.71
CA PHE A 79 3.98 17.42 14.13
C PHE A 79 4.69 16.17 14.66
N LEU A 80 4.65 15.96 15.97
CA LEU A 80 5.19 14.76 16.60
C LEU A 80 4.51 13.49 16.07
N ARG A 81 3.19 13.52 15.81
CA ARG A 81 2.48 12.39 15.20
C ARG A 81 2.89 12.13 13.76
N ILE A 82 3.13 13.17 12.96
CA ILE A 82 3.64 13.03 11.58
C ILE A 82 5.04 12.43 11.63
N MET A 83 5.94 12.97 12.46
CA MET A 83 7.31 12.47 12.62
C MET A 83 7.31 11.02 13.11
N LYS A 84 6.58 10.74 14.19
CA LYS A 84 6.41 9.41 14.74
C LYS A 84 5.86 8.46 13.68
N ARG A 85 4.82 8.84 12.95
CA ARG A 85 4.28 8.06 11.84
C ARG A 85 5.39 7.73 10.84
N TYR A 86 6.03 8.71 10.20
CA TYR A 86 6.97 8.46 9.11
C TYR A 86 8.31 7.83 9.53
N PHE A 87 8.75 8.01 10.79
CA PHE A 87 10.12 7.67 11.23
C PHE A 87 10.22 6.72 12.44
N GLU A 88 9.19 6.59 13.29
CA GLU A 88 9.25 5.76 14.52
C GLU A 88 8.23 4.60 14.54
N GLU A 89 7.03 4.78 14.00
CA GLU A 89 5.96 3.77 13.89
C GLU A 89 6.22 2.89 12.66
N THR A 90 7.37 2.23 12.69
CA THR A 90 7.80 1.27 11.70
C THR A 90 6.80 0.13 11.49
N LYS A 91 6.67 -0.27 10.22
CA LYS A 91 6.00 -1.51 9.78
C LYS A 91 6.66 -2.71 10.45
N GLY A 92 6.08 -3.18 11.55
CA GLY A 92 6.21 -4.56 11.95
C GLY A 92 5.47 -5.43 10.93
N PHE A 93 6.12 -5.80 9.82
CA PHE A 93 5.78 -7.07 9.19
C PHE A 93 6.09 -8.13 10.23
N TYR A 94 5.06 -8.52 10.97
CA TYR A 94 5.08 -9.71 11.79
C TYR A 94 5.31 -10.89 10.83
N GLU A 95 6.56 -11.30 10.65
CA GLU A 95 6.88 -12.73 10.65
C GLU A 95 6.51 -13.24 12.04
N VAL A 96 5.22 -13.42 12.29
CA VAL A 96 4.70 -14.17 13.42
C VAL A 96 3.79 -15.18 12.79
N ASP A 97 4.15 -16.45 12.97
CA ASP A 97 3.43 -17.67 12.64
C ASP A 97 2.15 -17.43 11.85
N ARG A 98 2.20 -17.77 10.55
CA ARG A 98 1.01 -17.96 9.72
C ARG A 98 0.17 -19.08 10.34
N PHE A 99 -0.52 -18.80 11.43
CA PHE A 99 -1.58 -19.65 11.91
C PHE A 99 -2.59 -19.72 10.79
N SER A 100 -2.68 -20.90 10.18
CA SER A 100 -3.79 -21.22 9.32
C SER A 100 -5.01 -21.25 10.23
N TYR A 101 -5.84 -20.21 10.19
CA TYR A 101 -7.12 -20.20 10.92
C TYR A 101 -7.93 -21.47 10.62
N SER A 102 -7.74 -22.10 9.45
CA SER A 102 -8.33 -23.40 9.11
C SER A 102 -7.79 -24.59 9.93
N GLU A 103 -6.55 -24.55 10.41
CA GLU A 103 -5.99 -25.56 11.33
C GLU A 103 -6.59 -25.41 12.74
N ILE A 104 -6.95 -24.17 13.14
CA ILE A 104 -7.49 -23.86 14.47
C ILE A 104 -9.02 -24.02 14.51
N LEU A 105 -9.73 -23.57 13.48
CA LEU A 105 -11.20 -23.48 13.44
C LEU A 105 -11.87 -24.69 12.78
N GLY A 106 -11.09 -25.56 12.14
CA GLY A 106 -11.56 -26.78 11.50
C GLY A 106 -11.84 -26.64 9.99
N PRO A 107 -12.12 -27.77 9.32
CA PRO A 107 -12.30 -27.80 7.88
C PRO A 107 -13.53 -26.98 7.45
N GLY A 108 -13.37 -26.16 6.41
CA GLY A 108 -14.46 -25.34 5.85
C GLY A 108 -14.60 -23.94 6.44
N VAL A 109 -13.75 -23.55 7.40
CA VAL A 109 -13.74 -22.22 8.01
C VAL A 109 -12.48 -21.46 7.61
N ILE A 110 -12.65 -20.25 7.08
CA ILE A 110 -11.55 -19.37 6.65
C ILE A 110 -11.16 -18.42 7.79
N SER A 111 -12.15 -17.85 8.47
CA SER A 111 -11.95 -16.84 9.51
C SER A 111 -13.11 -16.82 10.52
N PRO A 112 -12.93 -16.18 11.69
CA PRO A 112 -14.04 -15.89 12.60
C PRO A 112 -15.13 -14.98 12.02
N PHE A 113 -14.86 -14.33 10.87
CA PHE A 113 -15.71 -13.31 10.26
C PHE A 113 -16.44 -13.80 8.99
N ASP A 114 -16.39 -15.10 8.70
CA ASP A 114 -16.96 -15.70 7.48
C ASP A 114 -18.42 -15.34 7.26
N SER A 115 -19.23 -15.26 8.33
CA SER A 115 -20.64 -14.85 8.24
C SER A 115 -20.83 -13.45 7.67
N TYR A 116 -19.98 -12.49 8.06
CA TYR A 116 -20.00 -11.13 7.53
C TYR A 116 -19.57 -11.09 6.07
N PHE A 117 -18.52 -11.83 5.72
CA PHE A 117 -18.09 -11.95 4.32
C PHE A 117 -19.17 -12.57 3.44
N GLN A 118 -19.81 -13.65 3.89
CA GLN A 118 -20.90 -14.32 3.17
C GLN A 118 -22.10 -13.41 2.97
N GLN A 119 -22.50 -12.68 4.01
CA GLN A 119 -23.59 -11.71 3.94
C GLN A 119 -23.30 -10.62 2.90
N GLU A 120 -22.12 -10.01 2.95
CA GLU A 120 -21.75 -8.92 2.04
C GLU A 120 -21.46 -9.42 0.62
N GLY A 121 -20.85 -10.61 0.48
CA GLY A 121 -20.68 -11.30 -0.79
C GLY A 121 -22.01 -11.55 -1.49
N LYS A 122 -23.00 -12.10 -0.76
CA LYS A 122 -24.36 -12.27 -1.28
C LYS A 122 -25.03 -10.94 -1.64
N ARG A 123 -24.88 -9.93 -0.79
CA ARG A 123 -25.48 -8.59 -1.02
C ARG A 123 -24.94 -7.91 -2.28
N LEU A 124 -23.65 -8.07 -2.57
CA LEU A 124 -22.96 -7.37 -3.65
C LEU A 124 -22.73 -8.23 -4.91
N GLY A 125 -23.08 -9.51 -4.86
CA GLY A 125 -22.75 -10.48 -5.91
C GLY A 125 -21.24 -10.62 -6.07
N LEU A 126 -20.52 -10.77 -4.96
CA LEU A 126 -19.09 -11.04 -4.90
C LEU A 126 -18.85 -12.40 -4.25
N ASP A 127 -17.81 -13.10 -4.68
CA ASP A 127 -17.34 -14.28 -3.96
C ASP A 127 -16.84 -13.84 -2.57
N TRP A 128 -17.48 -14.32 -1.51
CA TRP A 128 -17.12 -13.96 -0.15
C TRP A 128 -15.70 -14.40 0.22
N ARG A 129 -15.17 -15.43 -0.44
CA ARG A 129 -13.78 -15.90 -0.25
C ARG A 129 -12.78 -14.90 -0.79
N LEU A 130 -13.15 -14.09 -1.81
CA LEU A 130 -12.32 -12.97 -2.27
C LEU A 130 -12.26 -11.87 -1.21
N LEU A 131 -13.39 -11.56 -0.56
CA LEU A 131 -13.44 -10.59 0.54
C LEU A 131 -12.55 -11.04 1.72
N ALA A 132 -12.62 -12.32 2.07
CA ALA A 132 -11.75 -12.92 3.09
C ALA A 132 -10.26 -12.89 2.70
N ALA A 133 -9.93 -13.14 1.43
CA ALA A 133 -8.55 -13.08 0.94
C ALA A 133 -7.97 -11.66 0.99
N VAL A 134 -8.77 -10.64 0.68
CA VAL A 134 -8.44 -9.22 0.84
C VAL A 134 -8.21 -8.92 2.32
N ALA A 135 -9.16 -9.24 3.19
CA ALA A 135 -9.03 -9.02 4.63
C ALA A 135 -7.77 -9.64 5.25
N TYR A 136 -7.44 -10.87 4.84
CA TYR A 136 -6.22 -11.52 5.30
C TYR A 136 -4.97 -10.76 4.83
N GLN A 137 -4.96 -10.25 3.59
CA GLN A 137 -3.82 -9.50 3.09
C GLN A 137 -3.66 -8.14 3.78
N GLU A 138 -4.77 -7.51 4.18
CA GLU A 138 -4.79 -6.19 4.80
C GLU A 138 -4.44 -6.23 6.30
N SER A 139 -4.94 -7.23 7.02
CA SER A 139 -4.84 -7.27 8.49
C SER A 139 -4.57 -8.64 9.08
N THR A 140 -4.44 -9.69 8.27
CA THR A 140 -4.40 -11.07 8.77
C THR A 140 -5.60 -11.40 9.68
N PHE A 141 -6.75 -10.78 9.42
CA PHE A 141 -7.98 -10.80 10.25
C PHE A 141 -7.89 -10.12 11.62
N ARG A 142 -6.99 -9.14 11.79
CA ARG A 142 -6.88 -8.34 13.02
C ARG A 142 -7.75 -7.09 12.92
N THR A 143 -8.63 -6.90 13.90
CA THR A 143 -9.64 -5.84 13.91
C THR A 143 -9.09 -4.48 14.33
N GLU A 144 -7.97 -4.48 15.08
CA GLU A 144 -7.31 -3.29 15.62
C GLU A 144 -6.10 -2.84 14.80
N GLU A 145 -5.90 -3.43 13.61
CA GLU A 145 -4.73 -3.13 12.80
C GLU A 145 -4.81 -1.71 12.23
N SER A 146 -3.75 -0.95 12.45
CA SER A 146 -3.52 0.32 11.77
C SER A 146 -2.18 0.21 11.05
N SER A 147 -2.21 0.44 9.75
CA SER A 147 -0.99 0.46 8.95
C SER A 147 -0.28 1.79 9.10
N TRP A 148 1.02 1.79 8.81
CA TRP A 148 1.82 3.01 8.71
C TRP A 148 1.27 4.05 7.72
N SER A 149 0.65 3.58 6.62
CA SER A 149 -0.02 4.44 5.64
C SER A 149 -1.38 4.96 6.15
N GLY A 150 -1.81 4.57 7.35
CA GLY A 150 -3.00 5.06 8.01
C GLY A 150 -4.28 4.32 7.63
N ALA A 151 -4.19 3.20 6.90
CA ALA A 151 -5.32 2.29 6.70
C ALA A 151 -5.69 1.59 8.01
N VAL A 152 -6.99 1.42 8.26
CA VAL A 152 -7.55 1.00 9.55
C VAL A 152 -8.45 -0.22 9.39
N GLY A 153 -8.30 -1.14 10.34
CA GLY A 153 -9.20 -2.26 10.57
C GLY A 153 -9.05 -3.38 9.55
N LEU A 154 -10.03 -4.28 9.58
CA LEU A 154 -9.92 -5.62 9.01
C LEU A 154 -9.67 -5.65 7.48
N MET A 155 -10.25 -4.71 6.75
CA MET A 155 -10.14 -4.54 5.30
C MET A 155 -9.14 -3.43 4.91
N GLY A 156 -8.36 -2.89 5.85
CA GLY A 156 -7.30 -1.92 5.54
C GLY A 156 -7.80 -0.63 4.87
N LEU A 157 -8.89 -0.05 5.36
CA LEU A 157 -9.48 1.13 4.72
C LEU A 157 -8.80 2.42 5.15
N MET A 158 -8.43 3.25 4.18
CA MET A 158 -8.03 4.63 4.43
C MET A 158 -9.21 5.43 5.00
N PRO A 159 -9.02 6.28 6.04
CA PRO A 159 -10.09 7.08 6.63
C PRO A 159 -10.84 7.96 5.61
N ALA A 160 -10.13 8.50 4.61
CA ALA A 160 -10.76 9.25 3.53
C ALA A 160 -11.69 8.39 2.66
N THR A 161 -11.28 7.15 2.36
CA THR A 161 -12.09 6.18 1.63
C THR A 161 -13.33 5.80 2.45
N ALA A 162 -13.15 5.50 3.73
CA ALA A 162 -14.24 5.20 4.65
C ALA A 162 -15.27 6.34 4.75
N ALA A 163 -14.79 7.58 4.87
CA ALA A 163 -15.64 8.76 4.91
C ALA A 163 -16.46 8.93 3.62
N SER A 164 -15.87 8.65 2.45
CA SER A 164 -16.58 8.67 1.16
C SER A 164 -17.70 7.62 1.06
N LEU A 165 -17.63 6.58 1.90
CA LEU A 165 -18.62 5.51 2.02
C LEU A 165 -19.61 5.75 3.17
N GLY A 166 -19.52 6.89 3.87
CA GLY A 166 -20.39 7.25 4.99
C GLY A 166 -20.05 6.56 6.31
N VAL A 167 -18.83 6.04 6.45
CA VAL A 167 -18.36 5.31 7.63
C VAL A 167 -17.47 6.22 8.47
N THR A 168 -17.73 6.32 9.77
CA THR A 168 -16.92 7.12 10.69
C THR A 168 -15.63 6.38 11.08
N SER A 169 -14.63 7.10 11.56
CA SER A 169 -13.36 6.50 12.00
C SER A 169 -13.53 5.47 13.11
N ASP A 170 -14.46 5.68 14.05
CA ASP A 170 -14.71 4.75 15.15
C ASP A 170 -15.35 3.45 14.66
N GLN A 171 -16.19 3.52 13.62
CA GLN A 171 -16.80 2.35 12.99
C GLN A 171 -15.78 1.48 12.23
N LEU A 172 -14.59 1.98 11.92
CA LEU A 172 -13.58 1.18 11.21
C LEU A 172 -12.95 0.09 12.08
N TYR A 173 -13.05 0.17 13.40
CA TYR A 173 -12.60 -0.89 14.31
C TYR A 173 -13.66 -1.98 14.53
N ASP A 174 -14.92 -1.70 14.17
CA ASP A 174 -15.99 -2.69 14.19
C ASP A 174 -15.88 -3.61 12.95
N PRO A 175 -15.77 -4.93 13.13
CA PRO A 175 -15.55 -5.86 12.02
C PRO A 175 -16.68 -5.83 10.98
N GLU A 176 -17.94 -5.72 11.40
CA GLU A 176 -19.07 -5.71 10.48
C GLU A 176 -19.06 -4.46 9.61
N HIS A 177 -18.90 -3.28 10.23
CA HIS A 177 -18.85 -2.02 9.50
C HIS A 177 -17.63 -1.94 8.57
N ASN A 178 -16.47 -2.39 9.04
CA ASN A 178 -15.25 -2.39 8.23
C ASN A 178 -15.36 -3.35 7.03
N ILE A 179 -15.88 -4.57 7.22
CA ILE A 179 -16.13 -5.54 6.13
C ILE A 179 -17.14 -5.00 5.12
N ARG A 180 -18.26 -4.44 5.59
CA ARG A 180 -19.29 -3.83 4.74
C ARG A 180 -18.71 -2.72 3.87
N ALA A 181 -17.92 -1.83 4.47
CA ALA A 181 -17.28 -0.73 3.77
C ALA A 181 -16.24 -1.24 2.76
N GLY A 182 -15.39 -2.18 3.16
CA GLY A 182 -14.34 -2.75 2.32
C GLY A 182 -14.91 -3.51 1.12
N ALA A 183 -15.97 -4.29 1.34
CA ALA A 183 -16.67 -4.99 0.28
C ALA A 183 -17.34 -4.03 -0.71
N GLN A 184 -17.97 -2.96 -0.19
CA GLN A 184 -18.56 -1.91 -1.03
C GLN A 184 -17.49 -1.19 -1.86
N TYR A 185 -16.35 -0.86 -1.27
CA TYR A 185 -15.24 -0.23 -1.99
C TYR A 185 -14.70 -1.13 -3.09
N LEU A 186 -14.44 -2.41 -2.79
CA LEU A 186 -13.99 -3.38 -3.79
C LEU A 186 -15.00 -3.50 -4.94
N LYS A 187 -16.31 -3.56 -4.63
CA LYS A 187 -17.36 -3.59 -5.66
C LYS A 187 -17.33 -2.36 -6.55
N GLN A 188 -17.10 -1.17 -6.00
CA GLN A 188 -16.98 0.07 -6.78
C GLN A 188 -15.78 0.00 -7.73
N LEU A 189 -14.64 -0.50 -7.27
CA LEU A 189 -13.45 -0.67 -8.10
C LEU A 189 -13.68 -1.69 -9.22
N ILE A 190 -14.27 -2.85 -8.92
CA ILE A 190 -14.66 -3.83 -9.96
C ILE A 190 -15.57 -3.18 -11.00
N SER A 191 -16.55 -2.38 -10.55
CA SER A 191 -17.49 -1.69 -11.45
C SER A 191 -16.79 -0.63 -12.31
N PHE A 192 -15.79 0.08 -11.75
CA PHE A 192 -14.98 1.04 -12.49
C PHE A 192 -14.21 0.37 -13.63
N PHE A 193 -13.69 -0.85 -13.42
CA PHE A 193 -13.01 -1.64 -14.44
C PHE A 193 -13.93 -2.51 -15.30
N SER A 194 -15.24 -2.23 -15.36
CA SER A 194 -16.22 -2.98 -16.18
C SER A 194 -15.97 -3.01 -17.69
N SER A 195 -15.07 -2.17 -18.19
CA SER A 195 -14.58 -2.26 -19.58
C SER A 195 -13.68 -3.47 -19.85
N VAL A 196 -13.06 -4.04 -18.81
CA VAL A 196 -12.25 -5.26 -18.88
C VAL A 196 -13.18 -6.46 -18.90
N LYS A 197 -13.22 -7.18 -20.02
CA LYS A 197 -14.22 -8.23 -20.27
C LYS A 197 -13.95 -9.52 -19.51
N GLU A 198 -12.69 -9.88 -19.36
CA GLU A 198 -12.29 -11.07 -18.60
C GLU A 198 -12.43 -10.78 -17.10
N SER A 199 -13.30 -11.53 -16.43
CA SER A 199 -13.66 -11.27 -15.03
C SER A 199 -12.46 -11.40 -14.08
N THR A 200 -11.55 -12.34 -14.35
CA THR A 200 -10.32 -12.50 -13.58
C THR A 200 -9.39 -11.28 -13.73
N GLU A 201 -9.25 -10.74 -14.95
CA GLU A 201 -8.46 -9.52 -15.19
C GLU A 201 -9.11 -8.31 -14.52
N GLN A 202 -10.43 -8.18 -14.62
CA GLN A 202 -11.20 -7.13 -13.96
C GLN A 202 -10.95 -7.12 -12.44
N ILE A 203 -10.91 -8.29 -11.81
CA ILE A 203 -10.62 -8.44 -10.38
C ILE A 203 -9.17 -8.02 -10.08
N LYS A 204 -8.19 -8.43 -10.89
CA LYS A 204 -6.78 -8.01 -10.71
C LYS A 204 -6.63 -6.50 -10.75
N PHE A 205 -7.28 -5.81 -11.69
CA PHE A 205 -7.29 -4.34 -11.74
C PHE A 205 -7.95 -3.71 -10.51
N ALA A 206 -9.07 -4.28 -10.06
CA ALA A 206 -9.74 -3.79 -8.87
C ALA A 206 -8.87 -3.95 -7.61
N LEU A 207 -8.20 -5.10 -7.44
CA LEU A 207 -7.26 -5.35 -6.34
C LEU A 207 -6.05 -4.41 -6.42
N ALA A 208 -5.51 -4.19 -7.62
CA ALA A 208 -4.41 -3.27 -7.83
C ALA A 208 -4.82 -1.84 -7.45
N ALA A 209 -6.03 -1.41 -7.79
CA ALA A 209 -6.55 -0.09 -7.44
C ALA A 209 -6.93 0.02 -5.97
N TYR A 210 -7.29 -1.09 -5.32
CA TYR A 210 -7.59 -1.16 -3.89
C TYR A 210 -6.34 -0.79 -3.08
N ASN A 211 -5.21 -1.39 -3.41
CA ASN A 211 -3.94 -1.15 -2.74
C ASN A 211 -3.20 0.10 -3.27
N GLY A 212 -3.05 0.20 -4.59
CA GLY A 212 -2.21 1.20 -5.25
C GLY A 212 -2.95 2.46 -5.68
N GLY A 213 -4.27 2.54 -5.47
CA GLY A 213 -5.09 3.67 -5.87
C GLY A 213 -5.48 3.65 -7.36
N ILE A 214 -6.75 3.97 -7.60
CA ILE A 214 -7.37 3.98 -8.95
C ILE A 214 -6.66 4.86 -9.97
N GLY A 215 -6.09 5.99 -9.54
CA GLY A 215 -5.38 6.92 -10.42
C GLY A 215 -4.11 6.32 -10.99
N HIS A 216 -3.29 5.70 -10.13
CA HIS A 216 -2.02 5.11 -10.58
C HIS A 216 -2.23 3.89 -11.50
N ILE A 217 -3.26 3.09 -11.25
CA ILE A 217 -3.61 1.96 -12.13
C ILE A 217 -4.20 2.45 -13.46
N SER A 218 -4.99 3.53 -13.45
CA SER A 218 -5.49 4.16 -14.68
C SER A 218 -4.35 4.72 -15.54
N ASP A 219 -3.37 5.39 -14.93
CA ASP A 219 -2.15 5.84 -15.60
C ASP A 219 -1.40 4.65 -16.23
N ALA A 220 -1.24 3.54 -15.49
CA ALA A 220 -0.55 2.36 -15.99
C ALA A 220 -1.27 1.71 -17.18
N ARG A 221 -2.61 1.71 -17.20
CA ARG A 221 -3.40 1.28 -18.36
C ARG A 221 -3.22 2.21 -19.56
N ALA A 222 -3.19 3.52 -19.34
CA ALA A 222 -2.96 4.49 -20.40
C ALA A 222 -1.53 4.38 -20.98
N LEU A 223 -0.53 4.12 -20.14
CA LEU A 223 0.81 3.79 -20.57
C LEU A 223 0.82 2.48 -21.38
N ALA A 224 0.17 1.42 -20.91
CA ALA A 224 0.08 0.16 -21.66
C ALA A 224 -0.45 0.38 -23.08
N GLU A 225 -1.55 1.11 -23.23
CA GLU A 225 -2.11 1.46 -24.53
C GLU A 225 -1.12 2.27 -25.40
N LYS A 226 -0.52 3.34 -24.84
CA LYS A 226 0.47 4.18 -25.54
C LYS A 226 1.66 3.37 -26.06
N TYR A 227 2.17 2.46 -25.24
CA TYR A 227 3.34 1.63 -25.54
C TYR A 227 2.96 0.28 -26.17
N LYS A 228 1.74 0.16 -26.72
CA LYS A 228 1.24 -1.00 -27.50
C LYS A 228 1.21 -2.32 -26.74
N ALA A 229 1.06 -2.29 -25.42
CA ALA A 229 0.69 -3.41 -24.60
C ALA A 229 -0.84 -3.47 -24.42
N ASP A 230 -1.35 -4.61 -23.98
CA ASP A 230 -2.79 -4.77 -23.75
C ASP A 230 -3.21 -4.11 -22.43
N LYS A 231 -4.02 -3.05 -22.52
CA LYS A 231 -4.51 -2.29 -21.35
C LYS A 231 -5.56 -3.04 -20.51
N ASP A 232 -6.04 -4.18 -20.98
CA ASP A 232 -7.06 -5.00 -20.35
C ASP A 232 -6.48 -6.35 -19.85
N VAL A 233 -5.17 -6.54 -19.94
CA VAL A 233 -4.42 -7.66 -19.35
C VAL A 233 -3.45 -7.14 -18.29
N TRP A 234 -3.43 -7.80 -17.14
CA TRP A 234 -2.55 -7.45 -16.02
C TRP A 234 -1.13 -7.97 -16.26
N GLU A 235 -0.92 -9.28 -16.25
CA GLU A 235 0.41 -9.88 -16.28
C GLU A 235 1.15 -9.57 -17.58
N GLY A 236 2.41 -9.14 -17.43
CA GLY A 236 3.29 -8.80 -18.56
C GLY A 236 2.87 -7.56 -19.35
N ASN A 237 1.70 -6.97 -19.06
CA ASN A 237 1.16 -5.81 -19.73
C ASN A 237 1.02 -4.65 -18.74
N VAL A 238 -0.14 -4.43 -18.12
CA VAL A 238 -0.32 -3.29 -17.21
C VAL A 238 0.57 -3.39 -15.97
N GLU A 239 0.80 -4.60 -15.44
CA GLU A 239 1.74 -4.87 -14.34
C GLU A 239 3.13 -4.26 -14.62
N ARG A 240 3.61 -4.41 -15.86
CA ARG A 240 4.89 -3.84 -16.29
C ARG A 240 4.90 -2.32 -16.16
N PHE A 241 3.83 -1.64 -16.56
CA PHE A 241 3.77 -0.19 -16.48
C PHE A 241 3.58 0.30 -15.05
N VAL A 242 2.88 -0.46 -14.20
CA VAL A 242 2.85 -0.22 -12.75
C VAL A 242 4.27 -0.21 -12.16
N GLN A 243 5.14 -1.14 -12.57
CA GLN A 243 6.53 -1.17 -12.13
C GLN A 243 7.36 -0.02 -12.72
N LEU A 244 7.15 0.30 -14.00
CA LEU A 244 7.92 1.31 -14.72
C LEU A 244 7.60 2.74 -14.30
N LYS A 245 6.42 3.01 -13.71
CA LYS A 245 6.01 4.33 -13.20
C LYS A 245 6.88 4.89 -12.05
N ARG A 246 7.91 4.17 -11.60
CA ARG A 246 8.95 4.75 -10.73
C ARG A 246 9.99 5.57 -11.49
N LEU A 247 10.12 5.37 -12.80
CA LEU A 247 11.11 6.07 -13.62
C LEU A 247 10.50 7.35 -14.19
N GLU A 248 11.28 8.43 -14.19
CA GLU A 248 10.86 9.76 -14.67
C GLU A 248 10.16 9.72 -16.01
N GLN A 249 10.76 9.05 -16.99
CA GLN A 249 10.22 8.91 -18.34
C GLN A 249 8.77 8.40 -18.41
N TYR A 250 8.32 7.63 -17.41
CA TYR A 250 6.96 7.06 -17.39
C TYR A 250 6.01 7.86 -16.51
N TYR A 251 6.44 8.34 -15.34
CA TYR A 251 5.52 9.08 -14.48
C TYR A 251 5.27 10.53 -14.92
N THR A 252 6.19 11.12 -15.70
CA THR A 252 5.98 12.42 -16.34
C THR A 252 5.39 12.31 -17.73
N ASP A 253 5.06 11.09 -18.20
CA ASP A 253 4.46 10.89 -19.51
C ASP A 253 3.14 11.66 -19.62
N PRO A 254 2.84 12.36 -20.74
CA PRO A 254 1.60 13.13 -20.89
C PRO A 254 0.29 12.37 -20.68
N VAL A 255 0.31 11.04 -20.77
CA VAL A 255 -0.88 10.21 -20.47
C VAL A 255 -1.08 9.97 -18.96
N CYS A 256 -0.05 10.18 -18.14
CA CYS A 256 -0.12 10.04 -16.69
C CYS A 256 -0.61 11.31 -16.02
N ARG A 257 -1.51 11.17 -15.05
CA ARG A 257 -2.09 12.29 -14.28
C ARG A 257 -1.73 12.27 -12.81
N ASN A 258 -1.21 11.16 -12.30
CA ASN A 258 -1.02 10.93 -10.87
C ASN A 258 0.47 10.86 -10.47
N GLY A 259 1.39 11.13 -11.40
CA GLY A 259 2.82 11.23 -11.09
C GLY A 259 3.46 9.93 -10.63
N TYR A 260 4.56 10.09 -9.88
CA TYR A 260 5.44 9.00 -9.42
C TYR A 260 4.65 7.92 -8.68
N PHE A 261 4.96 6.66 -8.98
CA PHE A 261 4.36 5.53 -8.28
C PHE A 261 5.33 4.37 -8.12
N ARG A 262 5.43 3.84 -6.91
CA ARG A 262 6.21 2.63 -6.59
C ARG A 262 5.28 1.43 -6.46
N GLY A 263 5.10 0.72 -7.57
CA GLY A 263 4.10 -0.34 -7.69
C GLY A 263 4.47 -1.71 -7.13
N ASP A 264 5.65 -1.91 -6.52
CA ASP A 264 6.11 -3.23 -6.08
C ASP A 264 5.15 -3.87 -5.05
N GLU A 265 4.67 -3.07 -4.08
CA GLU A 265 3.71 -3.51 -3.05
C GLU A 265 2.38 -3.91 -3.69
N THR A 266 1.89 -3.12 -4.64
CA THR A 266 0.63 -3.38 -5.36
C THR A 266 0.70 -4.64 -6.23
N ILE A 267 1.80 -4.86 -6.94
CA ILE A 267 1.99 -6.07 -7.76
C ILE A 267 1.97 -7.32 -6.86
N ASN A 268 2.70 -7.28 -5.74
CA ASN A 268 2.69 -8.37 -4.78
C ASN A 268 1.32 -8.57 -4.14
N TYR A 269 0.63 -7.49 -3.79
CA TYR A 269 -0.72 -7.53 -3.23
C TYR A 269 -1.70 -8.29 -4.14
N VAL A 270 -1.73 -7.96 -5.44
CA VAL A 270 -2.57 -8.65 -6.43
C VAL A 270 -2.25 -10.15 -6.47
N ARG A 271 -0.96 -10.49 -6.54
CA ARG A 271 -0.50 -11.89 -6.58
C ARG A 271 -0.94 -12.67 -5.36
N GLU A 272 -0.70 -12.14 -4.16
CA GLU A 272 -0.99 -12.80 -2.89
C GLU A 272 -2.50 -12.98 -2.67
N VAL A 273 -3.30 -11.95 -2.96
CA VAL A 273 -4.77 -12.04 -2.83
C VAL A 273 -5.34 -13.03 -3.83
N MET A 274 -4.91 -13.01 -5.09
CA MET A 274 -5.39 -13.95 -6.11
C MET A 274 -5.02 -15.40 -5.76
N ALA A 275 -3.79 -15.66 -5.33
CA ALA A 275 -3.36 -16.99 -4.91
C ALA A 275 -4.17 -17.49 -3.70
N ARG A 276 -4.40 -16.62 -2.72
CA ARG A 276 -5.17 -16.96 -1.52
C ARG A 276 -6.66 -17.18 -1.81
N TRP A 277 -7.24 -16.36 -2.67
CA TRP A 277 -8.62 -16.55 -3.09
C TRP A 277 -8.82 -17.91 -3.75
N GLU A 278 -7.90 -18.33 -4.62
CA GLU A 278 -7.96 -19.66 -5.24
C GLU A 278 -7.80 -20.79 -4.21
N GLN A 279 -6.90 -20.66 -3.24
CA GLN A 279 -6.79 -21.59 -2.12
C GLN A 279 -8.10 -21.71 -1.33
N TYR A 280 -8.73 -20.58 -1.03
CA TYR A 280 -10.00 -20.55 -0.30
C TYR A 280 -11.16 -21.16 -1.10
N ARG A 281 -11.20 -20.98 -2.42
CA ARG A 281 -12.19 -21.63 -3.30
C ARG A 281 -12.05 -23.15 -3.34
N GLN A 282 -10.82 -23.65 -3.25
CA GLN A 282 -10.55 -25.09 -3.21
C GLN A 282 -10.87 -25.69 -1.83
N ALA A 283 -10.56 -24.98 -0.76
CA ALA A 283 -10.78 -25.44 0.61
C ALA A 283 -12.25 -25.35 1.05
N VAL A 284 -12.97 -24.32 0.61
CA VAL A 284 -14.35 -24.04 1.02
C VAL A 284 -15.24 -23.90 -0.21
N LYS A 285 -16.14 -24.88 -0.39
CA LYS A 285 -17.14 -24.85 -1.45
C LYS A 285 -18.24 -23.83 -1.11
N GLU A 286 -18.82 -23.28 -2.17
CA GLU A 286 -19.91 -22.30 -2.09
C GLU A 286 -21.20 -22.90 -1.54
#